data_AF-A0A1V5Q951-F1
#
_entry.id   AF-A0A1V5Q951-F1
#
_cell.length_a   1.000
_cell.length_b   1.000
_cell.length_c   1.000
_cell.angle_alpha   90.00
_cell.angle_beta   90.00
_cell.angle_gamma   90.00
#
_symmetry.space_group_name_H-M   'P 1'
#
loop_
_entity.id
_entity.type
_entity.pdbx_description
1 polymer ?
#
loop_
_entity_poly.entity_id
_entity_poly.type
_entity_poly.pdbx_seq_one_letter_code
_entity_poly.pdbx_strand_id
1 'polypeptide(L)'
;MSRKVILVAEDDANILRGLVDTFESEGYEVRPARNGTEALELFARGGISLVVLDIMMPGKSGYDVCREIRKKDEVTPIIMLTAKGEEIDKVVGLELGADDYVTKPFGVRELLARVTAVLRRSRRPGNVRRGQGRGFPFRRGGSGPQAVRVAARKARAPFEREGAEAD
;
A
#
# COMPACT_ATOMS: atom_id res chain seq x y z
N MET A 1 -9.75 27.83 -5.34
CA MET A 1 -9.67 26.36 -5.52
C MET A 1 -10.31 25.71 -4.31
N SER A 2 -11.08 24.62 -4.47
CA SER A 2 -11.60 23.88 -3.33
C SER A 2 -10.45 23.27 -2.51
N ARG A 3 -10.55 23.36 -1.19
CA ARG A 3 -9.59 22.76 -0.25
C ARG A 3 -9.62 21.25 -0.44
N LYS A 4 -8.43 20.63 -0.48
CA LYS A 4 -8.33 19.17 -0.67
C LYS A 4 -8.56 18.48 0.66
N VAL A 5 -9.44 17.48 0.67
CA VAL A 5 -9.82 16.74 1.87
C VAL A 5 -9.00 15.46 1.97
N ILE A 6 -8.32 15.25 3.10
CA ILE A 6 -7.56 14.04 3.40
C ILE A 6 -8.30 13.26 4.49
N LEU A 7 -8.65 12.01 4.21
CA LEU A 7 -9.11 11.06 5.24
C LEU A 7 -7.88 10.44 5.89
N VAL A 8 -7.76 10.51 7.21
CA VAL A 8 -6.68 9.87 7.97
C VAL A 8 -7.28 8.86 8.92
N ALA A 9 -6.93 7.58 8.76
CA ALA A 9 -7.38 6.50 9.63
C ALA A 9 -6.19 5.97 10.45
N GLU A 10 -6.22 6.19 11.75
CA GLU A 10 -5.16 5.90 12.71
C GLU A 10 -5.79 5.71 14.09
N ASP A 11 -5.51 4.60 14.77
CA ASP A 11 -6.08 4.31 16.08
C ASP A 11 -5.29 4.93 17.24
N ASP A 12 -3.99 5.22 17.06
CA ASP A 12 -3.22 5.99 18.03
C ASP A 12 -3.62 7.48 17.97
N ALA A 13 -4.26 7.96 19.04
CA ALA A 13 -4.76 9.33 19.12
C ALA A 13 -3.66 10.41 19.01
N ASN A 14 -2.43 10.13 19.45
CA ASN A 14 -1.32 11.09 19.38
C ASN A 14 -0.80 11.18 17.94
N ILE A 15 -0.64 10.04 17.27
CA ILE A 15 -0.23 10.01 15.86
C ILE A 15 -1.31 10.67 14.99
N LEU A 16 -2.58 10.31 15.21
CA LEU A 16 -3.70 10.90 14.48
C LEU A 16 -3.74 12.43 14.66
N ARG A 17 -3.57 12.91 15.89
CA ARG A 17 -3.52 14.35 16.17
C ARG A 17 -2.37 15.04 15.46
N GLY A 18 -1.16 14.47 15.52
CA GLY A 18 0.00 15.01 14.84
C GLY A 18 -0.15 15.07 13.31
N LEU A 19 -0.78 14.06 12.71
CA LEU A 19 -1.10 14.04 11.28
C LEU A 19 -2.14 15.10 10.91
N VAL A 20 -3.20 15.26 11.71
CA VAL A 20 -4.21 16.31 11.53
C VAL A 20 -3.56 17.69 11.57
N ASP A 21 -2.82 17.99 12.64
CA ASP A 21 -2.16 19.29 12.81
C ASP A 21 -1.18 19.57 11.64
N THR A 22 -0.43 18.55 11.23
CA THR A 22 0.49 18.65 10.08
C THR A 22 -0.25 18.99 8.79
N PHE A 23 -1.27 18.20 8.41
CA PHE A 23 -1.98 18.41 7.15
C PHE A 23 -2.81 19.71 7.13
N GLU A 24 -3.41 20.09 8.27
CA GLU A 24 -4.15 21.35 8.36
C GLU A 24 -3.22 22.56 8.20
N SER A 25 -2.01 22.50 8.76
CA SER A 25 -0.99 23.55 8.61
C SER A 25 -0.54 23.75 7.15
N GLU A 26 -0.59 22.69 6.35
CA GLU A 26 -0.30 22.69 4.90
C GLU A 26 -1.53 23.06 4.04
N GLY A 27 -2.64 23.47 4.66
CA GLY A 27 -3.81 23.95 3.95
C GLY A 27 -4.78 22.85 3.48
N TYR A 28 -4.64 21.61 3.95
CA TYR A 28 -5.62 20.54 3.71
C TYR A 28 -6.79 20.63 4.69
N GLU A 29 -7.94 20.10 4.31
CA GLU A 29 -9.01 19.75 5.25
C GLU A 29 -8.80 18.30 5.65
N VAL A 30 -8.96 17.96 6.92
CA VAL A 30 -8.72 16.59 7.41
C VAL A 30 -10.00 15.99 7.97
N ARG A 31 -10.30 14.76 7.57
CA ARG A 31 -11.33 13.94 8.20
C ARG A 31 -10.63 12.82 8.98
N PRO A 32 -10.53 12.94 10.31
CA PRO A 32 -9.90 11.92 11.13
C PRO A 32 -10.84 10.74 11.36
N ALA A 33 -10.30 9.53 11.36
CA ALA A 33 -10.97 8.28 11.74
C ALA A 33 -10.09 7.52 12.72
N ARG A 34 -10.69 6.94 13.76
CA ARG A 34 -9.99 6.21 14.83
C ARG A 34 -9.95 4.70 14.62
N ASN A 35 -10.59 4.21 13.56
CA ASN A 35 -10.63 2.81 13.17
C ASN A 35 -11.10 2.66 11.72
N GLY A 36 -11.00 1.46 11.18
CA GLY A 36 -11.36 1.20 9.79
C GLY A 36 -12.86 1.31 9.47
N THR A 37 -13.75 1.12 10.45
CA THR A 37 -15.21 1.28 10.24
C THR A 37 -15.55 2.76 10.04
N GLU A 38 -15.07 3.63 10.94
CA GLU A 38 -15.24 5.08 10.82
C GLU A 38 -14.62 5.62 9.53
N ALA A 39 -13.47 5.08 9.11
CA ALA A 39 -12.83 5.45 7.85
C ALA A 39 -13.74 5.18 6.65
N LEU A 40 -14.36 3.99 6.59
CA LEU A 40 -15.29 3.63 5.51
C LEU A 40 -16.57 4.48 5.53
N GLU A 41 -17.09 4.80 6.72
CA GLU A 41 -18.25 5.69 6.85
C GLU A 41 -17.94 7.11 6.36
N LEU A 42 -16.80 7.68 6.75
CA LEU A 42 -16.37 9.00 6.31
C LEU A 42 -16.04 9.04 4.81
N PHE A 43 -15.47 7.96 4.27
CA PHE A 43 -15.23 7.82 2.85
C PHE A 43 -16.54 7.81 2.05
N ALA A 44 -17.55 7.07 2.54
CA ALA A 44 -18.86 6.98 1.89
C ALA A 44 -19.61 8.32 1.80
N ARG A 45 -19.29 9.30 2.66
CA ARG A 45 -19.81 10.68 2.58
C ARG A 45 -19.27 11.47 1.39
N GLY A 46 -18.24 10.96 0.70
CA GLY A 46 -17.68 11.55 -0.51
C GLY A 46 -16.81 12.79 -0.28
N GLY A 47 -16.19 13.28 -1.36
CA GLY A 47 -15.33 14.48 -1.35
C GLY A 47 -13.89 14.25 -0.86
N ILE A 48 -13.52 13.00 -0.57
CA ILE A 48 -12.14 12.65 -0.20
C ILE A 48 -11.23 12.76 -1.41
N SER A 49 -10.09 13.43 -1.25
CA SER A 49 -9.08 13.59 -2.29
C SER A 49 -7.87 12.67 -2.11
N LEU A 50 -7.64 12.17 -0.91
CA LEU A 50 -6.58 11.23 -0.53
C LEU A 50 -6.99 10.51 0.75
N VAL A 51 -6.62 9.24 0.86
CA VAL A 51 -6.75 8.46 2.08
C VAL A 51 -5.36 8.10 2.61
N VAL A 52 -5.14 8.28 3.90
CA VAL A 52 -3.97 7.79 4.64
C VAL A 52 -4.46 6.75 5.64
N LEU A 53 -3.92 5.53 5.59
CA LEU A 53 -4.39 4.40 6.40
C LEU A 53 -3.24 3.80 7.21
N ASP A 54 -3.41 3.64 8.52
CA ASP A 54 -2.68 2.61 9.25
C ASP A 54 -3.29 1.23 8.93
N ILE A 55 -2.45 0.21 8.85
CA ILE A 55 -2.83 -1.19 8.73
C ILE A 55 -3.31 -1.73 10.07
N MET A 56 -2.65 -1.36 11.17
CA MET A 56 -2.81 -1.99 12.48
C MET A 56 -3.96 -1.40 13.30
N MET A 57 -5.11 -1.12 12.68
CA MET A 57 -6.29 -0.63 13.37
C MET A 57 -7.16 -1.78 13.92
N PRO A 58 -7.87 -1.59 15.04
CA PRO A 58 -8.82 -2.57 15.56
C PRO A 58 -10.05 -2.74 14.66
N GLY A 59 -10.59 -3.97 14.65
CA GLY A 59 -11.76 -4.32 13.85
C GLY A 59 -11.41 -4.51 12.38
N LYS A 60 -11.47 -3.44 11.58
CA LYS A 60 -11.10 -3.47 10.17
C LYS A 60 -9.67 -2.95 10.01
N SER A 61 -8.79 -3.81 9.49
CA SER A 61 -7.41 -3.42 9.20
C SER A 61 -7.36 -2.41 8.04
N GLY A 62 -6.25 -1.69 7.90
CA GLY A 62 -6.04 -0.82 6.74
C GLY A 62 -6.07 -1.57 5.40
N TYR A 63 -5.70 -2.86 5.39
CA TYR A 63 -5.87 -3.72 4.21
C TYR A 63 -7.34 -3.94 3.85
N ASP A 64 -8.19 -4.20 4.85
CA ASP A 64 -9.63 -4.37 4.64
C ASP A 64 -10.26 -3.08 4.14
N VAL A 65 -9.90 -1.94 4.75
CA VAL A 65 -10.38 -0.62 4.33
C VAL A 65 -9.96 -0.32 2.90
N CYS A 66 -8.70 -0.56 2.54
CA CYS A 66 -8.20 -0.37 1.18
C CYS A 66 -8.99 -1.21 0.17
N ARG A 67 -9.18 -2.51 0.47
CA ARG A 67 -9.96 -3.41 -0.39
C ARG A 67 -11.41 -2.95 -0.55
N GLU A 68 -12.07 -2.53 0.52
CA GLU A 68 -13.45 -2.05 0.48
C GLU A 68 -13.60 -0.72 -0.27
N ILE A 69 -12.64 0.20 -0.13
CA ILE A 69 -12.59 1.42 -0.92
C ILE A 69 -12.44 1.07 -2.40
N ARG A 70 -11.49 0.19 -2.75
CA ARG A 70 -11.21 -0.17 -4.15
C ARG A 70 -12.35 -0.89 -4.85
N LYS A 71 -13.25 -1.57 -4.12
CA LYS A 71 -14.50 -2.12 -4.68
C LYS A 71 -15.47 -1.03 -5.17
N LYS A 72 -15.37 0.20 -4.63
CA LYS A 72 -16.31 1.30 -4.89
C LYS A 72 -15.67 2.46 -5.65
N ASP A 73 -14.36 2.65 -5.49
CA ASP A 73 -13.58 3.75 -6.05
C ASP A 73 -12.17 3.29 -6.41
N GLU A 74 -11.92 3.19 -7.71
CA GLU A 74 -10.63 2.78 -8.28
C GLU A 74 -9.64 3.93 -8.46
N VAL A 75 -10.01 5.17 -8.15
CA VAL A 75 -9.24 6.37 -8.52
C VAL A 75 -8.79 7.23 -7.33
N THR A 76 -9.53 7.25 -6.21
CA THR A 76 -9.10 8.02 -5.05
C THR A 76 -7.80 7.47 -4.50
N PRO A 77 -6.73 8.27 -4.40
CA PRO A 77 -5.44 7.74 -4.01
C PRO A 77 -5.41 7.29 -2.54
N ILE A 78 -4.64 6.24 -2.26
CA ILE A 78 -4.45 5.66 -0.93
C ILE A 78 -2.96 5.57 -0.61
N ILE A 79 -2.55 6.07 0.56
CA ILE A 79 -1.21 5.88 1.12
C ILE A 79 -1.34 5.04 2.38
N MET A 80 -0.59 3.94 2.45
CA MET A 80 -0.45 3.20 3.72
C MET A 80 0.64 3.85 4.57
N LEU A 81 0.35 4.12 5.84
CA LEU A 81 1.25 4.74 6.80
C LEU A 81 1.26 3.91 8.10
N THR A 82 2.25 3.03 8.28
CA THR A 82 2.15 1.95 9.27
C THR A 82 3.51 1.47 9.76
N ALA A 83 3.56 0.79 10.91
CA ALA A 83 4.79 0.18 11.41
C ALA A 83 5.13 -1.16 10.72
N LYS A 84 4.22 -1.73 9.92
CA LYS A 84 4.47 -2.92 9.09
C LYS A 84 5.50 -2.58 8.01
N GLY A 85 6.75 -2.95 8.25
CA GLY A 85 7.89 -2.52 7.45
C GLY A 85 8.46 -3.57 6.49
N GLU A 86 8.01 -4.82 6.60
CA GLU A 86 8.55 -5.93 5.83
C GLU A 86 8.20 -5.78 4.34
N GLU A 87 9.07 -6.31 3.48
CA GLU A 87 8.86 -6.25 2.02
C GLU A 87 7.52 -6.86 1.63
N ILE A 88 7.15 -7.97 2.26
CA ILE A 88 5.89 -8.66 1.96
C ILE A 88 4.67 -7.80 2.29
N ASP A 89 4.69 -7.06 3.40
CA ASP A 89 3.60 -6.15 3.77
C ASP A 89 3.44 -5.02 2.74
N LYS A 90 4.57 -4.47 2.27
CA LYS A 90 4.58 -3.43 1.24
C LYS A 90 4.00 -3.95 -0.08
N VAL A 91 4.42 -5.13 -0.50
CA VAL A 91 3.93 -5.77 -1.73
C VAL A 91 2.42 -6.01 -1.63
N VAL A 92 1.94 -6.60 -0.53
CA VAL A 92 0.52 -6.84 -0.30
C VAL A 92 -0.27 -5.53 -0.35
N GLY A 93 0.20 -4.48 0.31
CA GLY A 93 -0.48 -3.18 0.30
C GLY A 93 -0.64 -2.58 -1.09
N LEU A 94 0.42 -2.64 -1.90
CA LEU A 94 0.41 -2.15 -3.28
C LEU A 94 -0.47 -3.00 -4.20
N GLU A 95 -0.46 -4.33 -4.05
CA GLU A 95 -1.32 -5.24 -4.82
C GLU A 95 -2.81 -5.06 -4.50
N LEU A 96 -3.14 -4.67 -3.25
CA LEU A 96 -4.49 -4.31 -2.85
C LEU A 96 -4.96 -2.95 -3.41
N GLY A 97 -4.05 -2.20 -4.07
CA GLY A 97 -4.36 -0.96 -4.77
C GLY A 97 -3.98 0.32 -4.03
N ALA A 98 -3.09 0.26 -3.04
CA ALA A 98 -2.45 1.48 -2.54
C ALA A 98 -1.51 2.10 -3.58
N ASP A 99 -1.43 3.42 -3.58
CA ASP A 99 -0.63 4.22 -4.52
C ASP A 99 0.78 4.52 -3.99
N ASP A 100 0.96 4.44 -2.67
CA ASP A 100 2.24 4.57 -1.98
C ASP A 100 2.19 3.88 -0.61
N TYR A 101 3.37 3.64 -0.04
CA TYR A 101 3.56 2.99 1.25
C TYR A 101 4.66 3.68 2.04
N VAL A 102 4.38 4.06 3.29
CA VAL A 102 5.28 4.77 4.19
C VAL A 102 5.36 4.01 5.51
N THR A 103 6.58 3.68 5.93
CA THR A 103 6.81 2.97 7.19
C THR A 103 7.04 3.95 8.34
N LYS A 104 6.48 3.65 9.51
CA LYS A 104 6.80 4.33 10.77
C LYS A 104 8.14 3.79 11.32
N PRO A 105 9.02 4.65 11.88
CA PRO A 105 8.90 6.11 11.97
C PRO A 105 9.18 6.79 10.62
N PHE A 106 8.55 7.95 10.38
CA PHE A 106 8.65 8.70 9.12
C PHE A 106 9.02 10.17 9.36
N GLY A 107 9.62 10.80 8.36
CA GLY A 107 9.84 12.24 8.36
C GLY A 107 8.59 13.00 7.90
N VAL A 108 8.21 14.07 8.62
CA VAL A 108 7.06 14.92 8.23
C VAL A 108 7.19 15.45 6.80
N ARG A 109 8.39 15.96 6.44
CA ARG A 109 8.67 16.46 5.08
C ARG A 109 8.57 15.37 4.02
N GLU A 110 8.96 14.14 4.35
CA GLU A 110 8.84 13.00 3.44
C GLU A 110 7.37 12.67 3.18
N LEU A 111 6.57 12.56 4.24
CA LEU A 111 5.14 12.28 4.13
C LEU A 111 4.44 13.34 3.27
N LEU A 112 4.71 14.63 3.52
CA LEU A 112 4.15 15.73 2.74
C LEU A 112 4.56 15.70 1.26
N ALA A 113 5.82 15.38 0.98
CA ALA A 113 6.29 15.23 -0.40
C ALA A 113 5.56 14.09 -1.13
N ARG A 114 5.33 12.95 -0.46
CA ARG A 114 4.61 11.80 -1.01
C ARG A 114 3.12 12.11 -1.24
N VAL A 115 2.46 12.70 -0.25
CA VAL A 115 1.07 13.19 -0.34
C VAL A 115 0.91 14.11 -1.56
N THR A 116 1.81 15.10 -1.70
CA THR A 116 1.80 16.04 -2.83
C THR A 116 2.03 15.34 -4.16
N ALA A 117 2.98 14.40 -4.23
CA ALA A 117 3.29 13.65 -5.45
C ALA A 117 2.14 12.74 -5.90
N VAL A 118 1.44 12.11 -4.95
CA VAL A 118 0.26 11.26 -5.19
C VAL A 118 -0.92 12.12 -5.68
N LEU A 119 -1.25 13.21 -4.97
CA LEU A 119 -2.33 14.13 -5.37
C LEU A 119 -2.10 14.81 -6.72
N ARG A 120 -0.83 15.04 -7.12
CA ARG A 120 -0.50 15.57 -8.44
C ARG A 120 -0.74 14.55 -9.55
N ARG A 121 -0.47 13.26 -9.30
CA ARG A 121 -0.67 12.17 -10.26
C ARG A 121 -2.16 11.90 -10.53
N SER A 122 -2.99 11.96 -9.49
CA SER A 122 -4.44 11.75 -9.62
C SER A 122 -5.18 12.84 -10.39
N ARG A 123 -4.59 14.05 -10.53
CA ARG A 123 -5.18 15.16 -11.30
C ARG A 123 -4.96 15.10 -12.81
N ARG A 124 -4.06 14.26 -13.32
CA ARG A 124 -3.80 14.17 -14.77
C ARG A 124 -4.81 13.22 -15.43
N PRO A 125 -5.76 13.70 -16.24
CA PRO A 125 -6.59 12.83 -17.04
C PRO A 125 -5.68 12.18 -18.09
N GLY A 126 -5.47 10.86 -17.97
CA GLY A 126 -4.66 10.10 -18.91
C GLY A 126 -3.15 10.13 -18.61
N ASN A 127 -2.70 9.27 -17.70
CA ASN A 127 -1.45 8.56 -17.93
C ASN A 127 -1.42 7.22 -17.17
N VAL A 128 -1.81 6.18 -17.91
CA VAL A 128 -1.47 4.76 -17.77
C VAL A 128 -1.67 4.12 -16.39
N ARG A 129 -2.81 3.42 -16.24
CA ARG A 129 -2.83 2.16 -15.49
C ARG A 129 -1.80 1.22 -16.12
N ARG A 130 -0.57 1.15 -15.59
CA ARG A 130 0.35 0.05 -15.90
C ARG A 130 -0.09 -1.17 -15.09
N GLY A 131 -1.18 -1.76 -15.57
CA GLY A 131 -1.70 -3.06 -15.19
C GLY A 131 -2.06 -3.84 -16.45
N GLN A 132 -1.17 -3.85 -17.44
CA GLN A 132 -1.18 -4.85 -18.52
C GLN A 132 0.26 -5.20 -18.82
N GLY A 133 0.58 -6.49 -18.72
CA GLY A 133 1.88 -7.05 -19.02
C GLY A 133 2.38 -6.57 -20.38
N ARG A 134 3.49 -5.83 -20.36
CA ARG A 134 4.36 -5.69 -21.52
C ARG A 134 5.70 -6.25 -21.09
N GLY A 135 6.08 -7.35 -21.73
CA GLY A 135 7.37 -7.97 -21.56
C GLY A 135 8.49 -6.93 -21.66
N PHE A 136 9.51 -7.13 -20.84
CA PHE A 136 10.75 -6.36 -20.90
C PHE A 136 11.29 -6.39 -22.35
N PRO A 137 11.48 -5.24 -23.02
CA PRO A 137 12.27 -5.23 -24.23
C PRO A 137 13.73 -5.39 -23.81
N PHE A 138 14.21 -6.63 -23.84
CA PHE A 138 15.63 -6.95 -23.74
C PHE A 138 16.33 -6.30 -24.95
N ARG A 139 16.98 -5.16 -24.76
CA ARG A 139 17.91 -4.60 -25.75
C ARG A 139 19.09 -5.56 -25.86
N ARG A 140 19.29 -6.16 -27.04
CA ARG A 140 20.52 -6.86 -27.42
C ARG A 140 21.67 -5.86 -27.59
N GLY A 141 22.82 -6.18 -26.99
CA GLY A 141 24.15 -5.60 -27.24
C GLY A 141 24.60 -4.64 -26.14
N GLY A 142 25.66 -4.85 -25.35
CA GLY A 142 26.68 -5.90 -25.30
C GLY A 142 27.57 -5.74 -24.04
N SER A 143 28.34 -6.80 -23.73
CA SER A 143 29.39 -6.97 -22.69
C SER A 143 28.99 -6.90 -21.20
N GLY A 144 29.18 -8.03 -20.48
CA GLY A 144 28.77 -8.31 -19.08
C GLY A 144 29.54 -7.58 -17.95
N PRO A 145 29.48 -8.03 -16.66
CA PRO A 145 29.60 -9.43 -16.24
C PRO A 145 28.47 -10.02 -15.35
N GLN A 146 28.20 -11.30 -15.66
CA GLN A 146 27.76 -12.45 -14.83
C GLN A 146 26.48 -12.38 -13.98
N ALA A 147 25.45 -13.06 -14.47
CA ALA A 147 24.25 -13.45 -13.75
C ALA A 147 24.53 -14.57 -12.74
N VAL A 148 24.04 -14.40 -11.52
CA VAL A 148 23.98 -15.43 -10.48
C VAL A 148 22.97 -16.49 -10.91
N ARG A 149 23.44 -17.72 -11.17
CA ARG A 149 22.58 -18.88 -11.43
C ARG A 149 22.06 -19.44 -10.10
N VAL A 150 20.77 -19.29 -9.83
CA VAL A 150 20.09 -20.11 -8.82
C VAL A 150 19.66 -21.41 -9.49
N ALA A 151 20.38 -22.49 -9.18
CA ALA A 151 20.04 -23.83 -9.62
C ALA A 151 18.82 -24.35 -8.85
N ALA A 152 17.72 -24.60 -9.57
CA ALA A 152 16.60 -25.36 -9.05
C ALA A 152 17.02 -26.83 -8.88
N ARG A 153 17.17 -27.29 -7.64
CA ARG A 153 17.28 -28.72 -7.33
C ARG A 153 15.89 -29.31 -7.17
N LYS A 154 15.48 -30.12 -8.15
CA LYS A 154 14.50 -31.19 -7.96
C LYS A 154 15.13 -32.27 -7.09
N ALA A 155 14.59 -32.52 -5.90
CA ALA A 155 14.81 -33.78 -5.21
C ALA A 155 13.60 -34.69 -5.49
N ARG A 156 13.82 -35.70 -6.34
CA ARG A 156 12.98 -36.91 -6.39
C ARG A 156 13.43 -37.83 -5.24
N ALA A 157 12.49 -38.41 -4.52
CA ALA A 157 12.70 -39.66 -3.76
C ALA A 157 13.04 -40.81 -4.74
N PRO A 158 13.78 -41.84 -4.30
CA PRO A 158 13.09 -43.10 -3.99
C PRO A 158 13.74 -44.01 -2.90
N PHE A 159 12.84 -44.74 -2.21
CA PHE A 159 12.89 -46.18 -1.85
C PHE A 159 13.91 -46.72 -0.84
N GLU A 160 13.39 -47.20 0.30
CA GLU A 160 13.77 -48.49 0.88
C GLU A 160 12.50 -49.23 1.37
N ARG A 161 12.38 -50.50 0.96
CA ARG A 161 11.46 -51.51 1.48
C ARG A 161 12.27 -52.43 2.38
N GLU A 162 11.91 -52.53 3.66
CA GLU A 162 12.13 -53.66 4.57
C GLU A 162 11.06 -53.50 5.66
N GLY A 163 10.33 -54.47 6.18
CA GLY A 163 10.12 -55.88 5.93
C GLY A 163 8.95 -56.23 6.88
N ALA A 164 7.87 -56.80 6.36
CA ALA A 164 6.78 -57.33 7.17
C ALA A 164 6.58 -58.76 6.73
N GLU A 165 7.23 -59.67 7.46
CA GLU A 165 6.94 -61.09 7.41
C GLU A 165 6.19 -61.43 8.69
N ALA A 166 5.05 -62.09 8.50
CA ALA A 166 4.18 -62.57 9.54
C ALA A 166 4.60 -63.99 9.91
N ASP A 167 4.67 -64.25 11.21
CA ASP A 167 4.26 -65.51 11.85
C ASP A 167 3.79 -65.18 13.28
#